data_AF-A0A0F8YCB9-F1
#
_entry.id   AF-A0A0F8YCB9-F1
#
_cell.length_a   1.000
_cell.length_b   1.000
_cell.length_c   1.000
_cell.angle_alpha   90.00
_cell.angle_beta   90.00
_cell.angle_gamma   90.00
#
_symmetry.space_group_name_H-M   'P 1'
#
loop_
_entity.id
_entity.type
_entity.pdbx_description
1 polymer ?
#
loop_
_entity_poly.entity_id
_entity_poly.type
_entity_poly.pdbx_seq_one_letter_code
_entity_poly.pdbx_strand_id
1 'polypeptide(L)' 'RRYRSREEVEEWARKDPIIRFQTYLEEQGLLDAGTRDELTRKAAEEVDAATDYAEKAPLPVPETALRHVFAEDERNP' A
#
# COMPACT_ATOMS: atom_id res chain seq x y z
N ARG A 1 -12.34 0.14 -18.72
CA ARG A 1 -10.93 0.49 -19.02
C ARG A 1 -10.93 1.32 -20.30
N ARG A 2 -10.68 2.64 -20.22
CA ARG A 2 -10.91 3.56 -21.36
C ARG A 2 -9.63 3.99 -22.12
N TYR A 3 -8.44 3.64 -21.62
CA TYR A 3 -7.18 4.22 -22.13
C TYR A 3 -6.01 3.24 -22.30
N ARG A 4 -6.16 1.95 -21.96
CA ARG A 4 -5.13 0.92 -22.15
C ARG A 4 -5.78 -0.34 -22.68
N SER A 5 -5.10 -1.01 -23.60
CA SER A 5 -5.59 -2.28 -24.14
C SER A 5 -5.50 -3.39 -23.09
N ARG A 6 -6.24 -4.50 -23.29
CA ARG A 6 -6.12 -5.64 -22.38
C ARG A 6 -4.75 -6.30 -22.56
N GLU A 7 -4.25 -6.36 -23.79
CA GLU A 7 -2.95 -6.93 -24.13
C GLU A 7 -1.80 -6.22 -23.41
N GLU A 8 -1.83 -4.88 -23.36
CA GLU A 8 -0.80 -4.09 -22.67
C GLU A 8 -0.76 -4.41 -21.18
N VAL A 9 -1.93 -4.48 -20.53
CA VAL A 9 -2.01 -4.80 -19.09
C VAL A 9 -1.51 -6.21 -18.81
N GLU A 10 -1.83 -7.17 -19.67
CA GLU A 10 -1.35 -8.55 -19.55
C GLU A 10 0.16 -8.65 -19.77
N GLU A 11 0.72 -7.89 -20.72
CA GLU A 11 2.17 -7.83 -20.93
C GLU A 11 2.90 -7.32 -19.68
N TRP A 12 2.40 -6.25 -19.06
CA TRP A 12 2.98 -5.71 -17.84
C TRP A 12 2.78 -6.62 -16.63
N ALA A 13 1.64 -7.31 -16.53
CA ALA A 13 1.41 -8.30 -15.48
C ALA A 13 2.43 -9.45 -15.54
N ARG A 14 2.85 -9.89 -16.75
CA ARG A 14 3.93 -10.89 -16.90
C ARG A 14 5.30 -10.39 -16.44
N LYS A 15 5.48 -9.07 -16.34
CA LYS A 15 6.71 -8.41 -15.90
C LYS A 15 6.67 -8.02 -14.42
N ASP A 16 5.73 -8.54 -13.65
CA ASP A 16 5.56 -8.23 -12.23
C ASP A 16 6.89 -8.49 -11.46
N PRO A 17 7.48 -7.45 -10.84
CA PRO A 17 8.73 -7.58 -10.11
C PRO A 17 8.60 -8.48 -8.86
N ILE A 18 7.42 -8.55 -8.24
CA ILE A 18 7.18 -9.37 -7.05
C ILE A 18 7.29 -10.84 -7.44
N ILE A 19 6.59 -11.26 -8.51
CA ILE A 19 6.63 -12.64 -8.99
C ILE A 19 8.05 -13.02 -9.45
N ARG A 20 8.72 -12.13 -10.19
CA ARG A 20 10.09 -12.38 -10.67
C ARG A 20 11.07 -12.60 -9.51
N PHE A 21 11.00 -11.76 -8.48
CA PHE A 21 11.91 -11.88 -7.35
C PHE A 21 11.54 -13.05 -6.44
N GLN A 22 10.25 -13.35 -6.28
CA GLN A 22 9.78 -14.54 -5.57
C GLN A 22 10.36 -15.81 -6.20
N THR A 23 10.23 -15.98 -7.52
CA THR A 23 10.79 -17.14 -8.24
C THR A 23 12.30 -17.25 -8.04
N TYR A 24 13.04 -16.13 -8.14
CA TYR A 24 14.47 -16.13 -7.88
C TYR A 24 14.80 -16.64 -6.46
N LEU A 25 14.10 -16.17 -5.44
CA LEU A 25 14.34 -16.61 -4.06
C LEU A 25 13.98 -18.08 -3.82
N GLU A 26 12.90 -18.56 -4.45
CA GLU A 26 12.52 -19.98 -4.43
C GLU A 26 13.60 -20.86 -5.10
N GLU A 27 14.12 -20.44 -6.25
CA GLU A 27 15.21 -21.12 -6.97
C GLU A 27 16.52 -21.17 -6.17
N GLN A 28 16.81 -20.12 -5.39
CA GLN A 28 17.96 -20.09 -4.48
C GLN A 28 17.72 -20.85 -3.16
N GLY A 29 16.52 -21.40 -2.94
CA GLY A 29 16.15 -22.08 -1.69
C GLY A 29 16.05 -21.14 -0.49
N LEU A 30 15.89 -19.84 -0.72
CA LEU A 30 15.79 -18.80 0.30
C LEU A 30 14.36 -18.48 0.70
N LEU A 31 13.39 -18.91 -0.11
CA LEU A 31 11.97 -18.73 0.13
C LEU A 31 11.23 -20.04 -0.15
N ASP A 32 10.38 -20.45 0.79
CA ASP A 32 9.45 -21.56 0.65
C ASP A 32 8.00 -21.08 0.72
N ALA A 33 7.06 -21.96 0.36
CA ALA A 33 5.64 -21.64 0.35
C ALA A 33 5.08 -21.24 1.72
N GLY A 34 5.54 -21.87 2.80
CA GLY A 34 5.09 -21.54 4.16
C GLY A 34 5.55 -20.16 4.59
N THR A 35 6.82 -19.85 4.37
CA THR A 35 7.38 -18.51 4.65
C THR A 35 6.70 -17.43 3.81
N ARG A 36 6.44 -17.70 2.52
CA ARG A 36 5.71 -16.78 1.64
C ARG A 36 4.30 -16.51 2.15
N ASP A 37 3.55 -17.57 2.47
CA ASP A 37 2.16 -17.46 2.89
C ASP A 37 2.06 -16.74 4.25
N GLU A 38 3.04 -16.95 5.15
CA GLU A 38 3.15 -16.19 6.40
C GLU A 38 3.39 -14.69 6.16
N LEU A 39 4.27 -14.32 5.24
CA LEU A 39 4.52 -12.93 4.89
C LEU A 39 3.26 -12.26 4.31
N THR A 40 2.56 -12.94 3.40
CA THR A 40 1.29 -12.45 2.86
C THR A 40 0.24 -12.23 3.94
N ARG A 41 0.12 -13.18 4.88
CA ARG A 41 -0.82 -13.05 6.01
C ARG A 41 -0.47 -11.84 6.88
N LYS A 42 0.79 -11.67 7.27
CA LYS A 42 1.21 -10.53 8.10
C LYS A 42 0.94 -9.19 7.43
N ALA A 43 1.19 -9.09 6.12
CA ALA A 43 0.89 -7.88 5.37
C ALA A 43 -0.61 -7.56 5.33
N ALA A 44 -1.46 -8.59 5.17
CA ALA A 44 -2.91 -8.42 5.23
C ALA A 44 -3.37 -7.95 6.62
N GLU A 45 -2.87 -8.59 7.69
CA GLU A 45 -3.19 -8.22 9.07
C GLU A 45 -2.80 -6.76 9.39
N GLU A 46 -1.66 -6.29 8.88
CA GLU A 46 -1.21 -4.90 9.05
C GLU A 46 -2.13 -3.91 8.34
N VAL A 47 -2.54 -4.21 7.10
CA VAL A 47 -3.46 -3.37 6.33
C VAL A 47 -4.84 -3.32 6.97
N ASP A 48 -5.34 -4.47 7.45
CA ASP A 48 -6.63 -4.54 8.14
C ASP A 48 -6.60 -3.73 9.43
N ALA A 49 -5.54 -3.86 10.23
CA ALA A 49 -5.38 -3.08 11.46
C ALA A 49 -5.28 -1.57 11.19
N ALA A 50 -4.57 -1.15 10.14
CA ALA A 50 -4.47 0.25 9.74
C ALA A 50 -5.81 0.80 9.23
N THR A 51 -6.58 -0.01 8.50
CA THR A 51 -7.92 0.35 8.02
C THR A 51 -8.87 0.54 9.19
N ASP A 52 -8.92 -0.43 10.11
CA ASP A 52 -9.70 -0.37 11.34
C ASP A 52 -9.39 0.87 12.18
N TYR A 53 -8.11 1.21 12.30
CA TYR A 53 -7.67 2.42 13.01
C TYR A 53 -8.20 3.69 12.33
N ALA A 54 -8.09 3.78 11.01
CA ALA A 54 -8.55 4.92 10.24
C ALA A 54 -10.08 5.09 10.29
N GLU A 55 -10.84 4.00 10.24
CA GLU A 55 -12.30 4.03 10.31
C GLU A 55 -12.82 4.41 11.71
N LYS A 56 -12.09 4.01 12.76
CA LYS A 56 -12.41 4.38 14.15
C LYS A 56 -11.97 5.80 14.50
N ALA A 57 -11.18 6.46 13.65
CA ALA A 57 -10.71 7.81 13.92
C ALA A 57 -11.90 8.80 13.95
N PRO A 58 -11.96 9.70 14.93
CA PRO A 58 -12.99 10.72 14.97
C PRO A 58 -12.88 11.62 13.75
N LEU A 59 -14.01 12.16 13.29
CA LEU A 59 -14.00 13.18 12.27
C LEU A 59 -13.18 14.39 12.75
N PRO A 60 -12.41 15.02 11.85
CA PRO A 60 -11.69 16.23 12.19
C PRO A 60 -12.69 17.34 12.55
N VAL A 61 -12.31 18.20 13.51
CA VAL A 61 -13.14 19.35 13.88
C VAL A 61 -13.21 20.35 12.73
N PRO A 62 -14.36 21.02 12.48
CA PRO A 62 -14.55 21.88 11.30
C PRO A 62 -13.47 22.96 11.10
N GLU A 63 -12.90 23.47 12.18
CA GLU A 63 -11.87 24.51 12.18
C GLU A 63 -10.59 24.06 11.48
N THR A 64 -10.30 22.75 11.49
CA THR A 64 -9.14 22.18 10.79
C THR A 64 -9.22 22.32 9.28
N ALA A 65 -10.41 22.54 8.71
CA ALA A 65 -10.58 22.77 7.28
C ALA A 65 -9.88 24.05 6.77
N LEU A 66 -9.67 25.05 7.65
CA LEU A 66 -8.95 26.29 7.32
C LEU A 66 -7.44 26.21 7.61
N ARG A 67 -7.01 25.13 8.28
CA ARG A 67 -5.59 24.92 8.61
C ARG A 67 -4.81 24.62 7.33
N HIS A 68 -3.60 25.19 7.23
CA HIS A 68 -2.69 25.07 6.08
C HIS A 68 -3.15 25.74 4.77
N VAL A 69 -4.18 26.60 4.80
CA VAL A 69 -4.51 27.48 3.66
C VAL A 69 -3.42 28.53 3.43
N PHE A 70 -2.86 29.06 4.52
CA PHE A 70 -1.66 29.87 4.52
C PHE A 70 -0.59 29.18 5.38
N ALA A 71 0.67 29.55 5.18
CA ALA A 71 1.73 29.17 6.11
C ALA A 71 1.38 29.70 7.51
N GLU A 72 1.65 28.90 8.54
CA GLU A 72 1.47 29.34 9.93
C GLU A 72 2.47 30.49 10.18
N ASP A 73 1.98 31.68 10.54
CA ASP A 73 2.84 32.84 10.82
C ASP A 73 3.48 32.62 12.20
N GLU A 74 4.78 32.33 12.23
CA GLU A 74 5.56 32.17 13.46
C GLU A 74 5.50 33.41 14.39
N ARG A 75 4.92 34.53 13.94
CA ARG A 75 4.82 35.80 14.69
C ARG A 75 3.52 35.99 15.47
N ASN A 76 2.58 35.04 15.46
CA ASN A 76 1.45 35.11 16.38
C ASN A 76 1.00 33.69 16.81
N PRO A 77 1.33 33.25 18.04
CA PRO A 77 0.97 31.93 18.55
C PRO A 77 -0.53 31.74 18.73
#